data_AF-A0AA49Q189-F1
#
_entry.id   AF-A0AA49Q189-F1
#
_cell.length_a   1.000
_cell.length_b   1.000
_cell.length_c   1.000
_cell.angle_alpha   90.00
_cell.angle_beta   90.00
_cell.angle_gamma   90.00
#
_symmetry.space_group_name_H-M   'P 1'
#
loop_
_entity.id
_entity.type
_entity.pdbx_description
1 polymer ?
#
loop_
_entity_poly.entity_id
_entity_poly.type
_entity_poly.pdbx_seq_one_letter_code
_entity_poly.pdbx_strand_id
1 'polypeptide(L)'
;MYLCFTLIFKRNDGYQEPFQLIYEPCPCWKKGDKRIINFNKSPHYQKGSFKEFIKHIKSIDFDEQCVLIADKNWNNNSGYDDNNALNRIIEDIETEGFKVVVVQF
;
A
#
# COMPACT_ATOMS: atom_id res chain seq x y z
N MET A 1 13.59 7.15 -9.43
CA MET A 1 12.16 7.32 -9.10
C MET A 1 11.96 6.70 -7.73
N TYR A 2 11.25 7.33 -6.81
CA TYR A 2 11.00 6.72 -5.50
C TYR A 2 10.06 5.52 -5.68
N LEU A 3 10.35 4.39 -5.03
CA LEU A 3 9.45 3.25 -5.04
C LEU A 3 8.12 3.68 -4.41
N CYS A 4 7.02 3.48 -5.14
CA CYS A 4 5.70 3.90 -4.72
C CYS A 4 4.66 2.87 -5.16
N PHE A 5 3.78 2.49 -4.23
CA PHE A 5 2.58 1.71 -4.50
C PHE A 5 1.37 2.55 -4.15
N THR A 6 0.35 2.57 -5.01
CA THR A 6 -0.88 3.33 -4.75
C THR A 6 -2.04 2.36 -4.52
N LEU A 7 -2.80 2.57 -3.44
CA LEU A 7 -4.00 1.82 -3.11
C LEU A 7 -5.24 2.68 -3.37
N ILE A 8 -6.24 2.09 -4.02
CA ILE A 8 -7.56 2.67 -4.18
C ILE A 8 -8.58 1.64 -3.71
N PHE A 9 -9.34 1.98 -2.68
CA PHE A 9 -10.40 1.12 -2.15
C PHE A 9 -11.71 1.39 -2.87
N LYS A 10 -12.39 0.32 -3.26
CA LYS A 10 -13.74 0.40 -3.82
C LYS A 10 -14.77 0.58 -2.70
N ARG A 11 -15.81 1.34 -3.00
CA ARG A 11 -17.02 1.52 -2.20
C ARG A 11 -18.25 1.28 -3.06
N ASN A 12 -19.37 1.04 -2.39
CA ASN A 12 -20.68 0.91 -3.03
C ASN A 12 -21.01 2.07 -3.99
N ASP A 13 -20.52 3.28 -3.73
CA ASP A 13 -20.76 4.50 -4.50
C ASP A 13 -19.59 4.92 -5.40
N GLY A 14 -18.50 4.15 -5.48
CA GLY A 14 -17.36 4.44 -6.34
C GLY A 14 -16.01 4.04 -5.76
N TYR A 15 -15.08 4.99 -5.68
CA TYR A 15 -13.72 4.77 -5.18
C TYR A 15 -13.35 5.81 -4.13
N GLN A 16 -12.58 5.39 -3.14
CA GLN A 16 -11.98 6.31 -2.19
C GLN A 16 -10.82 7.09 -2.79
N GLU A 17 -10.49 8.18 -2.10
CA GLU A 17 -9.23 8.89 -2.33
C GLU A 17 -8.05 7.93 -2.21
N PRO A 18 -7.04 8.05 -3.09
CA PRO A 18 -5.91 7.15 -3.12
C PRO A 18 -5.02 7.29 -1.88
N PHE A 19 -4.44 6.17 -1.48
CA PHE A 19 -3.39 6.08 -0.47
C PHE A 19 -2.10 5.63 -1.14
N GLN A 20 -0.96 6.08 -0.64
CA GLN A 20 0.34 5.76 -1.22
C GLN A 20 1.26 5.15 -0.18
N LEU A 21 1.85 4.01 -0.48
CA LEU A 21 3.04 3.51 0.20
C LEU A 21 4.26 4.06 -0.52
N ILE A 22 5.01 4.92 0.15
CA ILE A 22 6.24 5.51 -0.39
C ILE A 22 7.44 5.16 0.47
N TYR A 23 8.64 5.24 -0.10
CA TYR A 23 9.89 4.91 0.59
C TYR A 23 10.80 6.14 0.74
N GLU A 24 10.87 6.71 1.95
CA GLU A 24 11.62 7.94 2.24
C GLU A 24 12.16 7.99 3.71
N PRO A 25 13.25 7.31 4.10
CA PRO A 25 13.95 6.18 3.47
C PRO A 25 13.33 4.81 3.79
N CYS A 26 12.33 4.78 4.68
CA CYS A 26 11.56 3.61 5.07
C CYS A 26 10.13 3.70 4.49
N PRO A 27 9.41 2.58 4.39
CA PRO A 27 8.01 2.55 3.97
C PRO A 27 7.11 3.41 4.87
N CYS A 28 6.31 4.27 4.25
CA CYS A 28 5.38 5.16 4.90
C CYS A 28 4.07 5.23 4.09
N TRP A 29 2.93 5.11 4.78
CA TRP A 29 1.63 5.36 4.16
C TRP A 29 1.31 6.85 4.17
N LYS A 30 0.86 7.37 3.03
CA LYS A 30 0.40 8.73 2.81
C LYS A 30 -1.03 8.75 2.27
N LYS A 31 -1.76 9.84 2.56
CA LYS A 31 -3.00 10.24 1.88
C LYS A 31 -2.78 11.65 1.34
N GLY A 32 -2.63 11.79 0.03
CA GLY A 32 -2.09 13.03 -0.57
C GLY A 32 -0.75 13.40 0.08
N ASP A 33 -0.62 14.65 0.54
CA ASP A 33 0.61 15.13 1.18
C ASP A 33 0.76 14.73 2.66
N LYS A 34 -0.29 14.14 3.26
CA LYS A 34 -0.29 13.82 4.68
C LYS A 34 0.27 12.42 4.94
N ARG A 35 1.35 12.34 5.72
CA ARG A 35 1.86 11.07 6.28
C ARG A 35 0.87 10.54 7.32
N ILE A 36 0.42 9.30 7.13
CA ILE A 36 -0.54 8.60 8.00
C ILE A 36 0.20 7.82 9.07
N ILE A 37 1.11 6.94 8.63
CA ILE A 37 1.93 6.11 9.50
C ILE A 37 3.29 5.88 8.85
N ASN A 38 4.33 5.90 9.69
CA ASN A 38 5.69 5.62 9.29
C ASN A 38 6.15 4.35 10.00
N PHE A 39 6.57 3.33 9.24
CA PHE A 39 7.16 2.12 9.78
C PHE A 39 8.65 2.34 10.01
N ASN A 40 8.99 3.19 10.97
CA ASN A 40 10.36 3.60 11.32
C ASN A 40 11.28 2.47 11.81
N LYS A 41 10.90 1.19 11.66
CA LYS A 41 11.63 0.04 12.20
C LYS A 41 12.42 -0.75 11.15
N SER A 42 12.12 -0.59 9.87
CA SER A 42 12.79 -1.33 8.78
C SER A 42 12.79 -0.52 7.49
N PRO A 43 13.84 -0.59 6.66
CA PRO A 43 13.81 -0.02 5.31
C PRO A 43 12.86 -0.80 4.37
N HIS A 44 12.46 -2.01 4.74
CA HIS A 44 11.60 -2.88 3.95
C HIS A 44 10.17 -2.94 4.48
N TYR A 45 9.19 -3.11 3.59
CA TYR A 45 7.81 -3.38 3.96
C TYR A 45 7.72 -4.64 4.83
N GLN A 46 7.06 -4.52 5.98
CA GLN A 46 6.88 -5.61 6.94
C GLN A 46 5.44 -6.10 6.92
N LYS A 47 5.24 -7.42 7.04
CA LYS A 47 3.90 -8.00 7.21
C LYS A 47 3.23 -7.43 8.47
N GLY A 48 1.93 -7.16 8.41
CA GLY A 48 1.14 -6.48 9.43
C GLY A 48 1.17 -4.95 9.34
N SER A 49 1.97 -4.38 8.43
CA SER A 49 1.99 -2.92 8.20
C SER A 49 0.65 -2.42 7.68
N PHE A 50 -0.03 -3.20 6.85
CA PHE A 50 -1.34 -2.85 6.32
C PHE A 50 -2.41 -2.79 7.41
N LYS A 51 -2.39 -3.75 8.34
CA LYS A 51 -3.29 -3.77 9.50
C LYS A 51 -3.19 -2.49 10.33
N GLU A 52 -1.97 -2.03 10.60
CA GLU A 52 -1.76 -0.77 11.33
C GLU A 52 -2.28 0.43 10.52
N PHE A 53 -2.11 0.43 9.20
CA PHE A 53 -2.68 1.45 8.33
C PHE A 53 -4.21 1.51 8.40
N ILE A 54 -4.89 0.36 8.31
CA ILE A 54 -6.36 0.26 8.41
C ILE A 54 -6.88 0.86 9.72
N LYS A 55 -6.20 0.58 10.84
CA LYS A 55 -6.58 1.16 12.15
C LYS A 55 -6.57 2.70 12.15
N HIS A 56 -5.72 3.32 11.35
CA HIS A 56 -5.57 4.78 11.31
C HIS A 56 -6.58 5.49 10.40
N ILE A 57 -7.13 4.80 9.40
CA ILE A 57 -8.05 5.43 8.42
C ILE A 57 -9.52 5.48 8.87
N LYS A 58 -9.86 4.92 10.05
CA LYS A 58 -11.22 4.86 10.69
C LYS A 58 -12.30 4.20 9.81
N SER A 59 -13.39 3.75 10.46
CA SER A 59 -14.38 2.77 9.97
C SER A 59 -14.56 2.71 8.45
N ILE A 60 -14.12 1.58 7.93
CA ILE A 60 -14.10 1.23 6.53
C ILE A 60 -15.51 0.75 6.12
N ASP A 61 -16.14 1.51 5.21
CA ASP A 61 -17.28 1.06 4.41
C ASP A 61 -16.77 0.79 2.99
N PHE A 62 -15.96 -0.28 2.86
CA PHE A 62 -15.34 -0.69 1.59
C PHE A 62 -15.97 -2.00 1.14
N ASP A 63 -16.07 -2.19 -0.18
CA ASP A 63 -16.63 -3.40 -0.79
C ASP A 63 -15.62 -4.56 -0.77
N GLU A 64 -14.73 -4.58 0.23
CA GLU A 64 -13.63 -5.54 0.36
C GLU A 64 -12.77 -5.66 -0.92
N GLN A 65 -12.75 -4.65 -1.79
CA GLN A 65 -11.92 -4.63 -3.01
C GLN A 65 -10.90 -3.50 -2.96
N CYS A 66 -9.64 -3.86 -3.19
CA CYS A 66 -8.51 -2.94 -3.23
C CYS A 66 -7.83 -3.01 -4.60
N VAL A 67 -7.69 -1.87 -5.29
CA VAL A 67 -6.86 -1.75 -6.49
C VAL A 67 -5.48 -1.30 -6.06
N LEU A 68 -4.48 -2.12 -6.34
CA LEU A 68 -3.06 -1.87 -6.06
C LEU A 68 -2.34 -1.52 -7.36
N ILE A 69 -1.89 -0.28 -7.46
CA ILE A 69 -1.19 0.28 -8.61
C ILE A 69 0.31 0.29 -8.33
N ALA A 70 1.10 -0.28 -9.24
CA ALA A 70 2.56 -0.34 -9.17
C ALA A 70 3.19 0.00 -10.53
N ASP A 71 4.35 0.66 -10.53
CA ASP A 71 5.17 0.85 -11.74
C ASP A 71 5.65 -0.51 -12.26
N LYS A 72 5.58 -0.80 -13.55
CA LYS A 72 5.97 -2.10 -14.13
C LYS A 72 7.42 -2.49 -13.82
N ASN A 73 8.29 -1.51 -13.63
CA ASN A 73 9.71 -1.66 -13.32
C ASN A 73 10.01 -1.45 -11.82
N TRP A 74 9.02 -1.54 -10.94
CA TRP A 74 9.18 -1.35 -9.50
C TRP A 74 10.32 -2.21 -8.90
N ASN A 75 10.52 -3.41 -9.43
CA ASN A 75 11.57 -4.37 -9.03
C ASN A 75 13.01 -3.94 -9.38
N ASN A 76 13.18 -2.94 -10.26
CA ASN A 76 14.49 -2.35 -10.53
C ASN A 76 14.92 -1.36 -9.42
N ASN A 77 14.03 -1.02 -8.49
CA ASN A 77 14.30 -0.12 -7.37
C ASN A 77 14.83 -0.85 -6.13
N SER A 78 15.83 -1.71 -6.31
CA SER A 78 16.43 -2.56 -5.26
C SER A 78 17.04 -1.78 -4.08
N GLY A 79 17.18 -0.45 -4.20
CA GLY A 79 17.65 0.42 -3.13
C GLY A 79 16.60 0.77 -2.08
N TYR A 80 15.32 0.49 -2.33
CA TYR A 80 14.21 0.81 -1.41
C TYR A 80 13.57 -0.43 -0.80
N ASP A 81 13.33 -1.48 -1.61
CA ASP A 81 12.83 -2.76 -1.11
C ASP A 81 13.28 -3.92 -2.01
N ASP A 82 13.03 -5.16 -1.58
CA ASP A 82 13.33 -6.34 -2.37
C ASP A 82 12.24 -6.68 -3.41
N ASN A 83 12.55 -7.61 -4.31
CA ASN A 83 11.66 -8.06 -5.39
C ASN A 83 10.42 -8.82 -4.90
N ASN A 84 10.24 -9.00 -3.59
CA ASN A 84 9.06 -9.63 -3.00
C ASN A 84 8.12 -8.60 -2.36
N ALA A 85 8.46 -7.31 -2.35
CA ALA A 85 7.66 -6.26 -1.71
C ALA A 85 6.21 -6.26 -2.21
N LEU A 86 5.98 -6.33 -3.53
CA LEU A 86 4.63 -6.38 -4.10
C LEU A 86 3.83 -7.58 -3.58
N ASN A 87 4.42 -8.77 -3.57
CA ASN A 87 3.76 -9.98 -3.07
C ASN A 87 3.44 -9.86 -1.58
N ARG A 88 4.38 -9.33 -0.77
CA ARG A 88 4.15 -9.07 0.66
C ARG A 88 3.00 -8.09 0.88
N ILE A 89 2.92 -7.03 0.08
CA ILE A 89 1.84 -6.04 0.18
C ILE A 89 0.49 -6.69 -0.17
N ILE A 90 0.43 -7.48 -1.25
CA ILE A 90 -0.79 -8.20 -1.66
C ILE A 90 -1.25 -9.13 -0.54
N GLU A 91 -0.38 -10.01 -0.05
CA GLU A 91 -0.71 -10.96 1.01
C GLU A 91 -1.20 -10.26 2.28
N ASP A 92 -0.59 -9.14 2.65
CA ASP A 92 -0.96 -8.38 3.84
C ASP A 92 -2.33 -7.71 3.68
N ILE A 93 -2.68 -7.25 2.48
CA ILE A 93 -4.00 -6.69 2.16
C ILE A 93 -5.07 -7.79 2.16
N GLU A 94 -4.78 -8.94 1.53
CA GLU A 94 -5.70 -10.08 1.48
C GLU A 94 -5.95 -10.70 2.86
N THR A 95 -4.95 -10.70 3.74
CA THR A 95 -5.09 -11.16 5.13
C THR A 95 -6.11 -10.33 5.93
N GLU A 96 -6.31 -9.06 5.58
CA GLU A 96 -7.31 -8.19 6.21
C GLU A 96 -8.69 -8.25 5.51
N GLY A 97 -8.89 -9.22 4.60
CA GLY A 97 -10.19 -9.52 3.97
C GLY A 97 -10.44 -8.85 2.62
N PHE A 98 -9.45 -8.16 2.05
CA PHE A 98 -9.62 -7.46 0.78
C PHE A 98 -9.21 -8.33 -0.41
N LYS A 99 -10.03 -8.37 -1.45
CA LYS A 99 -9.64 -8.83 -2.78
C LYS A 99 -8.77 -7.79 -3.47
N VAL A 100 -7.53 -8.16 -3.80
CA VAL A 100 -6.59 -7.26 -4.49
C VAL A 100 -6.68 -7.40 -6.00
N VAL A 101 -6.72 -6.27 -6.71
CA VAL A 101 -6.54 -6.19 -8.16
C VAL A 101 -5.29 -5.38 -8.45
N VAL A 102 -4.29 -6.01 -9.05
CA VAL A 102 -3.02 -5.34 -9.37
C VAL A 102 -3.08 -4.71 -10.75
N VAL A 103 -2.72 -3.43 -10.86
CA VAL A 103 -2.56 -2.71 -12.12
C VAL A 103 -1.11 -2.25 -12.24
N GLN A 104 -0.46 -2.67 -13.31
CA GLN A 104 0.91 -2.28 -13.63
C GLN A 104 0.94 -1.38 -14.86
N PHE A 105 1.73 -0.32 -14.82
CA PHE A 105 1.89 0.65 -15.91
C PHE A 105 3.36 0.89 -16.25
#